data_AF-A0A7W1QFS6-F1
#
_entry.id   AF-A0A7W1QFS6-F1
#
_cell.length_a   1.000
_cell.length_b   1.000
_cell.length_c   1.000
_cell.angle_alpha   90.00
_cell.angle_beta   90.00
_cell.angle_gamma   90.00
#
_symmetry.space_group_name_H-M   'P 1'
#
loop_
_entity.id
_entity.type
_entity.pdbx_description
1 polymer ?
#
loop_
_entity_poly.entity_id
_entity_poly.type
_entity_poly.pdbx_seq_one_letter_code
_entity_poly.pdbx_strand_id
1 'polypeptide(L)'
;MARRRHGRAVKRVLLVPNDFVGEKMAAPGIRYFHFARELASDGRFDVTLMVTNDPREVQLPGVRAIGARGHRQIKDLARSFDVIVAQGGLDFRSMVFLAGTDVRTIYDLYAPLFEMLTFQ
;
A
#
# COMPACT_ATOMS: atom_id res chain seq x y z
N MET A 1 -26.96 -4.38 -0.06
CA MET A 1 -26.64 -3.23 -0.93
C MET A 1 -25.82 -2.22 -0.14
N ALA A 2 -24.53 -2.08 -0.42
CA ALA A 2 -23.65 -1.13 0.28
C ALA A 2 -23.81 0.27 -0.34
N ARG A 3 -24.30 1.22 0.46
CA ARG A 3 -24.40 2.64 0.08
C ARG A 3 -22.99 3.18 -0.18
N ARG A 4 -22.69 3.55 -1.44
CA ARG A 4 -21.48 4.33 -1.76
C ARG A 4 -21.55 5.69 -1.05
N ARG A 5 -20.88 5.83 0.09
CA ARG A 5 -20.59 7.15 0.68
C ARG A 5 -19.47 7.81 -0.12
N HIS A 6 -19.84 8.55 -1.18
CA HIS A 6 -18.99 9.64 -1.65
C HIS A 6 -19.15 10.78 -0.66
N GLY A 7 -18.19 11.01 0.24
CA GLY A 7 -18.35 12.10 1.21
C GLY A 7 -17.24 12.32 2.24
N ARG A 8 -16.29 11.40 2.43
CA ARG A 8 -15.11 11.68 3.24
C ARG A 8 -13.97 12.10 2.33
N ALA A 9 -13.39 13.28 2.59
CA ALA A 9 -12.16 13.70 1.92
C ALA A 9 -11.07 12.65 2.16
N VAL A 10 -10.47 12.16 1.08
CA VAL A 10 -9.33 11.24 1.17
C VAL A 10 -8.11 12.06 1.56
N LYS A 11 -7.53 11.75 2.73
CA LYS A 11 -6.30 12.40 3.17
C LYS A 11 -5.22 11.40 3.58
N ARG A 12 -5.58 10.37 4.34
CA ARG A 12 -4.63 9.39 4.89
C ARG A 12 -4.55 8.18 3.98
N VAL A 13 -3.40 7.98 3.33
CA VAL A 13 -3.18 6.92 2.34
C VAL A 13 -2.12 5.95 2.87
N LEU A 14 -2.46 4.67 2.92
CA LEU A 14 -1.52 3.59 3.23
C LEU A 14 -1.13 2.87 1.94
N LEU A 15 0.17 2.74 1.70
CA LEU A 15 0.74 1.95 0.62
C LEU A 15 1.32 0.66 1.18
N VAL A 16 0.92 -0.47 0.59
CA VAL A 16 1.33 -1.82 0.97
C VAL A 16 2.03 -2.48 -0.23
N PRO A 17 3.37 -2.43 -0.32
CA PRO A 17 4.13 -3.09 -1.37
C PRO A 17 4.13 -4.63 -1.19
N ASN A 18 4.47 -5.36 -2.26
CA ASN A 18 4.67 -6.82 -2.19
C ASN A 18 6.09 -7.23 -1.74
N ASP A 19 7.01 -6.27 -1.68
CA ASP A 19 8.45 -6.54 -1.57
C ASP A 19 9.15 -5.46 -0.75
N PHE A 20 10.43 -5.70 -0.45
CA PHE A 20 11.28 -4.80 0.31
C PHE A 20 11.43 -3.42 -0.34
N VAL A 21 11.42 -2.38 0.49
CA VAL A 21 11.67 -0.99 0.09
C VAL A 21 12.86 -0.45 0.90
N GLY A 22 13.95 -0.05 0.26
CA GLY A 22 15.18 0.36 0.94
C GLY A 22 16.32 0.70 -0.04
N GLU A 23 17.57 0.65 0.39
CA GLU A 23 18.72 1.01 -0.49
C GLU A 23 18.91 0.04 -1.67
N LYS A 24 18.52 -1.23 -1.52
CA LYS A 24 18.57 -2.25 -2.57
C LYS A 24 17.16 -2.83 -2.77
N MET A 25 16.44 -2.31 -3.75
CA MET A 25 15.06 -2.73 -4.05
C MET A 25 14.97 -3.54 -5.34
N ALA A 26 14.11 -4.56 -5.33
CA ALA A 26 13.58 -5.15 -6.55
C ALA A 26 12.45 -4.27 -7.13
N ALA A 27 12.04 -4.54 -8.38
CA ALA A 27 11.10 -3.70 -9.12
C ALA A 27 9.79 -3.34 -8.37
N PRO A 28 9.13 -4.25 -7.61
CA PRO A 28 7.93 -3.92 -6.84
C PRO A 28 8.18 -2.85 -5.76
N GLY A 29 9.33 -2.94 -5.07
CA GLY A 29 9.76 -1.98 -4.05
C GLY A 29 10.04 -0.59 -4.65
N ILE A 30 10.75 -0.54 -5.78
CA ILE A 30 11.04 0.71 -6.51
C ILE A 30 9.74 1.42 -6.91
N ARG A 31 8.78 0.67 -7.44
CA ARG A 31 7.50 1.23 -7.88
C ARG A 31 6.74 1.89 -6.72
N TYR A 32 6.64 1.22 -5.58
CA TYR A 32 5.94 1.75 -4.41
C TYR A 32 6.69 2.89 -3.72
N PHE A 33 8.02 2.89 -3.78
CA PHE A 33 8.85 4.03 -3.36
C PHE A 33 8.51 5.30 -4.16
N HIS A 34 8.50 5.20 -5.49
CA HIS A 34 8.15 6.33 -6.35
C HIS A 34 6.68 6.71 -6.22
N PHE A 35 5.78 5.74 -6.09
CA PHE A 35 4.36 6.03 -5.86
C PHE A 35 4.16 6.82 -4.56
N ALA A 36 4.83 6.43 -3.48
CA ALA A 36 4.80 7.18 -2.22
C ALA A 36 5.30 8.62 -2.39
N ARG A 37 6.43 8.79 -3.10
CA ARG A 37 7.02 10.10 -3.39
C ARG A 37 6.06 11.01 -4.14
N GLU A 38 5.48 10.53 -5.23
CA GLU A 38 4.58 11.34 -6.07
C GLU A 38 3.25 11.65 -5.36
N LEU A 39 2.73 10.74 -4.53
CA LEU A 39 1.55 11.04 -3.71
C LEU A 39 1.82 12.09 -2.64
N ALA A 40 3.03 12.14 -2.10
CA ALA A 40 3.39 13.10 -1.06
C ALA A 40 3.80 14.47 -1.62
N SER A 41 4.13 14.58 -2.91
CA SER A 41 4.85 15.73 -3.46
C SER A 41 4.09 17.06 -3.39
N ASP A 42 2.75 17.02 -3.48
CA ASP A 42 1.90 18.23 -3.42
C ASP A 42 1.32 18.50 -2.02
N GLY A 43 1.67 17.67 -1.03
CA GLY A 43 1.21 17.79 0.35
C GLY A 43 -0.28 17.55 0.58
N ARG A 44 -1.03 17.08 -0.44
CA ARG A 44 -2.47 16.82 -0.30
C ARG A 44 -2.77 15.56 0.52
N PHE A 45 -1.86 14.60 0.52
CA PHE A 45 -2.03 13.31 1.18
C PHE A 45 -1.03 13.12 2.32
N ASP A 46 -1.54 12.60 3.44
CA ASP A 46 -0.73 12.08 4.54
C ASP A 46 -0.33 10.63 4.17
N VAL A 47 0.80 10.48 3.48
CA VAL A 47 1.24 9.19 2.92
C VAL A 47 1.99 8.37 3.97
N THR A 48 1.58 7.12 4.14
CA THR A 48 2.30 6.12 4.93
C THR A 48 2.67 4.94 4.03
N LEU A 49 3.96 4.57 4.02
CA LEU A 49 4.48 3.41 3.31
C LEU A 49 4.76 2.29 4.32
N MET A 50 4.08 1.17 4.15
CA MET A 50 4.39 -0.05 4.89
C MET A 50 5.63 -0.69 4.30
N VAL A 51 6.54 -1.13 5.16
CA VAL A 51 7.74 -1.86 4.74
C VAL A 51 7.91 -3.12 5.56
N THR A 52 8.55 -4.12 4.95
CA THR A 52 8.87 -5.39 5.60
C THR A 52 10.24 -5.36 6.27
N ASN A 53 11.17 -4.51 5.84
CA ASN A 53 12.48 -4.23 6.45
C ASN A 53 12.39 -3.13 7.52
N ASP A 54 13.55 -2.62 7.96
CA ASP A 54 13.62 -1.54 8.93
C ASP A 54 13.06 -0.23 8.32
N PRO A 55 11.98 0.37 8.86
CA PRO A 55 11.43 1.61 8.35
C PRO A 55 12.42 2.78 8.37
N ARG A 56 13.48 2.71 9.19
CA ARG A 56 14.53 3.75 9.23
C ARG A 56 15.39 3.79 7.97
N GLU A 57 15.40 2.71 7.18
CA GLU A 57 16.11 2.66 5.89
C GLU A 57 15.38 3.43 4.79
N VAL A 58 14.11 3.81 5.00
CA VAL A 58 13.32 4.55 4.02
C VAL A 58 13.27 6.02 4.39
N GLN A 59 14.11 6.81 3.70
CA GLN A 59 14.18 8.26 3.86
C GLN A 59 13.49 8.95 2.67
N LEU A 60 12.19 9.18 2.80
CA LEU A 60 11.35 9.86 1.81
C LEU A 60 10.68 11.10 2.44
N PRO A 61 11.02 12.33 1.99
CA PRO A 61 10.35 13.53 2.47
C PRO A 61 8.83 13.46 2.28
N GLY A 62 8.07 13.82 3.31
CA GLY A 62 6.60 13.80 3.27
C GLY A 62 5.95 12.41 3.39
N VAL A 63 6.75 11.34 3.50
CA VAL A 63 6.26 9.97 3.65
C VAL A 63 6.66 9.41 5.01
N ARG A 64 5.69 8.81 5.72
CA ARG A 64 5.96 8.04 6.93
C ARG A 64 6.21 6.57 6.58
N ALA A 65 7.39 6.04 6.90
CA ALA A 65 7.63 4.60 6.80
C ALA A 65 7.22 3.88 8.10
N ILE A 66 6.54 2.74 8.00
CA ILE A 66 6.18 1.90 9.15
C ILE A 66 6.52 0.43 8.88
N GLY A 67 7.01 -0.26 9.91
CA GLY A 67 7.11 -1.72 9.88
C GLY A 67 5.79 -2.35 10.31
N ALA A 68 5.19 -3.17 9.45
CA ALA A 68 4.03 -3.99 9.82
C ALA A 68 4.02 -5.29 9.00
N ARG A 69 3.59 -6.37 9.65
CA ARG A 69 3.54 -7.73 9.10
C ARG A 69 2.28 -8.45 9.58
N GLY A 70 1.58 -9.06 8.63
CA GLY A 70 0.49 -9.99 8.90
C GLY A 70 -0.84 -9.36 9.33
N HIS A 71 -1.85 -10.22 9.35
CA HIS A 71 -3.26 -9.85 9.40
C HIS A 71 -3.67 -8.92 10.56
N ARG A 72 -3.20 -9.19 11.78
CA ARG A 72 -3.60 -8.41 12.97
C ARG A 72 -3.19 -6.95 12.83
N GLN A 73 -1.95 -6.70 12.42
CA GLN A 73 -1.43 -5.35 12.27
C GLN A 73 -2.12 -4.61 11.12
N ILE A 74 -2.43 -5.28 10.01
CA ILE A 74 -3.24 -4.70 8.92
C ILE A 74 -4.61 -4.27 9.41
N LYS A 75 -5.28 -5.11 10.22
CA LYS A 75 -6.61 -4.80 10.77
C LYS A 75 -6.58 -3.56 11.68
N ASP A 76 -5.55 -3.45 12.52
CA ASP A 76 -5.39 -2.31 13.42
C ASP A 76 -5.06 -1.02 12.64
N LEU A 77 -4.19 -1.13 11.62
CA LEU A 77 -3.82 -0.02 10.75
C LEU A 77 -4.99 0.46 9.89
N ALA A 78 -5.77 -0.45 9.30
CA ALA A 78 -6.80 -0.12 8.31
C ALA A 78 -7.80 0.93 8.81
N ARG A 79 -8.13 0.89 10.10
CA ARG A 79 -9.06 1.85 10.73
C ARG A 79 -8.54 3.30 10.77
N SER A 80 -7.23 3.48 10.60
CA SER A 80 -6.55 4.77 10.66
C SER A 80 -6.37 5.42 9.28
N PHE A 81 -6.75 4.75 8.20
CA PHE A 81 -6.57 5.23 6.83
C PHE A 81 -7.90 5.40 6.10
N ASP A 82 -7.92 6.33 5.15
CA ASP A 82 -9.08 6.55 4.28
C ASP A 82 -8.98 5.68 3.02
N VAL A 83 -7.74 5.45 2.55
CA VAL A 83 -7.43 4.60 1.39
C VAL A 83 -6.25 3.68 1.72
N ILE A 84 -6.33 2.43 1.26
CA ILE A 84 -5.22 1.48 1.24
C ILE A 84 -4.96 1.09 -0.23
N VAL A 85 -3.72 1.20 -0.69
CA VAL A 85 -3.29 0.70 -2.00
C VAL A 85 -2.32 -0.44 -1.79
N ALA A 86 -2.69 -1.64 -2.23
CA ALA A 86 -1.94 -2.86 -1.94
C ALA A 86 -1.55 -3.61 -3.22
N GLN A 87 -0.26 -3.91 -3.35
CA GLN A 87 0.29 -4.72 -4.43
C GLN A 87 0.58 -6.11 -3.89
N GLY A 88 -0.41 -7.00 -3.89
CA GLY A 88 -0.24 -8.42 -3.53
C GLY A 88 0.17 -8.76 -2.08
N GLY A 89 0.74 -7.82 -1.30
CA GLY A 89 1.31 -8.06 0.03
C GLY A 89 0.29 -8.25 1.17
N LEU A 90 -1.00 -8.35 0.84
CA LEU A 90 -2.05 -8.64 1.81
C LEU A 90 -2.42 -10.12 1.75
N ASP A 91 -2.36 -10.80 2.90
CA ASP A 91 -2.85 -12.16 3.00
C ASP A 91 -4.37 -12.23 2.78
N PHE A 92 -4.86 -13.40 2.37
CA PHE A 92 -6.27 -13.61 2.04
C PHE A 92 -7.23 -13.20 3.18
N ARG A 93 -6.85 -13.40 4.47
CA ARG A 93 -7.71 -13.01 5.60
C ARG A 93 -7.79 -11.49 5.71
N SER A 94 -6.69 -10.79 5.46
CA SER A 94 -6.67 -9.32 5.38
C SER A 94 -7.55 -8.79 4.26
N MET A 95 -7.53 -9.43 3.09
CA MET A 95 -8.39 -9.06 1.97
C MET A 95 -9.88 -9.25 2.31
N VAL A 96 -10.26 -10.41 2.85
CA VAL A 96 -11.65 -10.69 3.29
C VAL A 96 -12.09 -9.70 4.36
N PHE A 97 -11.22 -9.39 5.33
CA PHE A 97 -11.52 -8.38 6.34
C PHE A 97 -11.78 -7.01 5.71
N LEU A 98 -10.88 -6.52 4.86
CA LEU A 98 -11.01 -5.20 4.23
C LEU A 98 -12.25 -5.08 3.35
N ALA A 99 -12.64 -6.16 2.67
CA ALA A 99 -13.88 -6.22 1.90
C ALA A 99 -15.16 -6.00 2.75
N GLY A 100 -15.08 -6.26 4.05
CA GLY A 100 -16.15 -6.00 5.02
C GLY A 100 -16.08 -4.62 5.69
N THR A 101 -15.16 -3.75 5.30
CA THR A 101 -14.98 -2.41 5.89
C THR A 101 -15.38 -1.30 4.94
N ASP A 102 -15.57 -0.09 5.48
CA ASP A 102 -15.77 1.13 4.69
C ASP A 102 -14.45 1.73 4.15
N VAL A 103 -13.30 1.11 4.45
CA VAL A 103 -11.99 1.58 3.97
C VAL A 103 -11.91 1.33 2.47
N ARG A 104 -11.52 2.36 1.70
CA ARG A 104 -11.35 2.21 0.26
C ARG A 104 -10.04 1.46 -0.02
N THR A 105 -10.15 0.20 -0.42
CA THR A 105 -8.99 -0.61 -0.81
C THR A 105 -8.84 -0.69 -2.32
N ILE A 106 -7.66 -0.36 -2.82
CA ILE A 106 -7.25 -0.48 -4.23
C ILE A 106 -6.21 -1.59 -4.30
N TYR A 107 -6.49 -2.63 -5.09
CA TYR A 107 -5.54 -3.70 -5.35
C TYR A 107 -4.77 -3.37 -6.63
N ASP A 108 -3.50 -3.03 -6.47
CA ASP A 108 -2.55 -2.87 -7.57
C ASP A 108 -2.04 -4.25 -7.98
N LEU A 109 -2.72 -4.86 -8.93
CA LEU A 109 -2.37 -6.20 -9.41
C LEU A 109 -1.08 -6.10 -10.24
N TYR A 110 0.05 -6.33 -9.60
CA TYR A 110 1.33 -6.56 -10.29
C TYR A 110 1.36 -8.01 -10.78
N ALA A 111 1.39 -8.18 -12.09
CA ALA A 111 1.30 -9.48 -12.74
C ALA A 111 2.58 -9.80 -13.55
N PRO A 112 3.70 -10.14 -12.89
CA PRO A 112 4.88 -10.61 -13.61
C PRO A 112 4.64 -11.99 -14.28
N LEU A 113 3.59 -12.72 -13.86
CA LEU A 113 3.25 -14.04 -14.39
C LEU A 113 2.78 -14.03 -15.86
N PHE A 114 2.26 -12.91 -16.37
CA PHE A 114 1.84 -12.80 -17.78
C PHE A 114 2.90 -12.17 -18.69
N GLU A 115 3.97 -11.62 -18.13
CA GLU A 115 5.07 -11.01 -18.90
C GLU A 115 6.06 -12.06 -19.43
N MET A 116 5.95 -13.33 -19.01
CA MET A 116 6.64 -14.48 -19.62
C MET A 116 5.82 -15.18 -20.73
N LEU A 117 4.97 -14.45 -21.45
CA LEU A 117 4.55 -14.91 -22.78
C LEU A 117 5.75 -14.75 -23.72
N THR A 118 6.60 -15.79 -23.74
CA THR A 118 7.58 -15.96 -24.79
C THR A 118 6.82 -15.98 -26.12
N PHE A 119 7.07 -14.97 -26.96
CA PHE A 119 6.77 -15.08 -28.37
C PHE A 119 7.67 -16.18 -28.92
N GLN A 120 7.13 -17.40 -29.02
CA GLN A 120 7.74 -18.48 -29.80
C GLN A 120 7.52 -18.23 -31.29
#